data_AF-A0A354WKY2-F1
#
_entry.id   AF-A0A354WKY2-F1
#
_cell.length_a   1.000
_cell.length_b   1.000
_cell.length_c   1.000
_cell.angle_alpha   90.00
_cell.angle_beta   90.00
_cell.angle_gamma   90.00
#
_symmetry.space_group_name_H-M   'P 1'
#
loop_
_entity.id
_entity.type
_entity.pdbx_description
1 polymer ?
#
loop_
_entity_poly.entity_id
_entity_poly.type
_entity_poly.pdbx_seq_one_letter_code
_entity_poly.pdbx_strand_id
1 'polypeptide(L)'
;HRVEFPDGRVAYVHNSGGLRQQDNLTGLRDLLDGGQIESSLCTKLYRRELFAGLVERMNPGIKNNEDYLMNYFLFSQAKRSVYEDFCPYRYILRENSASFRQLNEHSLFDPIRVRELIVEDSGSEIREDARRALMRNLLFAYAQLSVHPEKQYDEWRRRVRAELEEQAGYFHLLSGRNRLLAKMVCRTPGLFRLTYRLYEKLFRREEEH
;
A
#
# COMPACT_ATOMS: atom_id res chain seq x y z
N HIS A 1 -5.52 16.20 -3.39
CA HIS A 1 -5.08 17.07 -2.30
C HIS A 1 -3.83 17.86 -2.67
N ARG A 2 -3.58 18.95 -1.95
CA ARG A 2 -2.35 19.76 -2.04
C ARG A 2 -1.42 19.36 -0.90
N VAL A 3 -0.27 18.78 -1.22
CA VAL A 3 0.79 18.48 -0.24
C VAL A 3 1.80 19.61 -0.25
N GLU A 4 2.04 20.20 0.92
CA GLU A 4 3.13 21.13 1.14
C GLU A 4 4.27 20.44 1.88
N PHE A 5 5.44 20.44 1.26
CA PHE A 5 6.67 19.88 1.81
C PHE A 5 7.40 20.93 2.67
N PRO A 6 8.26 20.49 3.62
CA PRO A 6 9.03 21.41 4.47
C PRO A 6 9.94 22.39 3.68
N ASP A 7 10.36 22.00 2.48
CA ASP A 7 11.19 22.79 1.57
C ASP A 7 10.38 23.82 0.73
N GLY A 8 9.07 23.92 0.94
CA GLY A 8 8.19 24.83 0.21
C GLY A 8 7.64 24.28 -1.11
N ARG A 9 8.04 23.07 -1.53
CA ARG A 9 7.43 22.42 -2.71
C ARG A 9 5.95 22.13 -2.47
N VAL A 10 5.18 22.24 -3.54
CA VAL A 10 3.74 21.98 -3.56
C VAL A 10 3.45 20.92 -4.61
N ALA A 11 2.89 19.79 -4.19
CA ALA A 11 2.40 18.76 -5.10
C ALA A 11 0.87 18.71 -5.08
N TYR A 12 0.27 18.49 -6.25
CA TYR A 12 -1.16 18.25 -6.41
C TYR A 12 -1.39 16.78 -6.77
N VAL A 13 -2.26 16.12 -6.02
CA VAL A 13 -2.55 14.69 -6.15
C VAL A 13 -4.05 14.53 -6.27
N HIS A 14 -4.60 14.28 -7.47
CA HIS A 14 -6.06 14.21 -7.74
C HIS A 14 -6.80 15.56 -7.59
N ASN A 15 -7.63 15.92 -8.58
CA ASN A 15 -8.55 17.09 -8.62
C ASN A 15 -9.27 17.23 -10.00
N SER A 16 -9.62 16.14 -10.68
CA SER A 16 -10.21 16.22 -12.04
C SER A 16 -11.70 16.61 -12.05
N GLY A 17 -12.37 16.63 -10.90
CA GLY A 17 -13.82 16.86 -10.79
C GLY A 17 -14.67 15.69 -11.30
N GLY A 18 -14.06 14.55 -11.61
CA GLY A 18 -14.76 13.36 -12.08
C GLY A 18 -15.65 12.76 -11.00
N LEU A 19 -16.90 12.45 -11.35
CA LEU A 19 -17.86 11.76 -10.49
C LEU A 19 -18.15 10.37 -11.05
N ARG A 20 -18.08 9.34 -10.21
CA ARG A 20 -18.23 7.95 -10.62
C ARG A 20 -18.97 7.13 -9.57
N GLN A 21 -20.05 6.48 -9.99
CA GLN A 21 -20.72 5.48 -9.19
C GLN A 21 -20.09 4.10 -9.45
N GLN A 22 -19.97 3.31 -8.39
CA GLN A 22 -19.38 1.97 -8.45
C GLN A 22 -20.30 0.99 -7.72
N ASP A 23 -20.33 -0.24 -8.22
CA ASP A 23 -20.84 -1.37 -7.47
C ASP A 23 -19.81 -1.86 -6.44
N ASN A 24 -20.21 -2.83 -5.61
CA ASN A 24 -19.39 -3.43 -4.57
C ASN A 24 -18.02 -3.93 -5.09
N LEU A 25 -18.03 -4.74 -6.16
CA LEU A 25 -16.81 -5.36 -6.70
C LEU A 25 -15.87 -4.32 -7.31
N THR A 26 -16.40 -3.35 -8.05
CA THR A 26 -15.61 -2.26 -8.64
C THR A 26 -14.96 -1.42 -7.55
N GLY A 27 -15.71 -1.07 -6.49
CA GLY A 27 -15.15 -0.33 -5.36
C GLY A 27 -14.04 -1.08 -4.63
N LEU A 28 -14.21 -2.38 -4.41
CA LEU A 28 -13.17 -3.23 -3.82
C LEU A 28 -11.92 -3.30 -4.70
N ARG A 29 -12.07 -3.49 -6.01
CA ARG A 29 -10.94 -3.53 -6.95
C ARG A 29 -10.17 -2.22 -6.98
N ASP A 30 -10.87 -1.09 -7.00
CA ASP A 30 -10.24 0.22 -6.97
C ASP A 30 -9.48 0.48 -5.67
N LEU A 31 -10.01 0.02 -4.52
CA LEU A 31 -9.33 0.09 -3.23
C LEU A 31 -8.06 -0.80 -3.20
N LEU A 32 -8.14 -2.00 -3.78
CA LEU A 32 -7.02 -2.94 -3.84
C LEU A 32 -5.93 -2.48 -4.81
N ASP A 33 -6.30 -1.82 -5.91
CA ASP A 33 -5.33 -1.24 -6.84
C ASP A 33 -4.59 -0.03 -6.24
N GLY A 34 -5.27 0.75 -5.38
CA GLY A 34 -4.68 1.88 -4.69
C GLY A 34 -4.28 3.04 -5.61
N GLY A 35 -4.87 3.10 -6.82
CA GLY A 35 -4.59 4.15 -7.81
C GLY A 35 -5.41 5.43 -7.59
N GLN A 36 -6.72 5.31 -7.37
CA GLN A 36 -7.64 6.45 -7.19
C GLN A 36 -8.18 6.59 -5.77
N ILE A 37 -8.38 5.46 -5.07
CA ILE A 37 -8.95 5.46 -3.72
C ILE A 37 -7.81 5.48 -2.71
N GLU A 38 -7.69 6.59 -1.98
CA GLU A 38 -6.75 6.71 -0.87
C GLU A 38 -7.13 5.79 0.30
N SER A 39 -6.18 5.36 1.12
CA SER A 39 -6.44 4.50 2.29
C SER A 39 -7.02 5.25 3.49
N SER A 40 -6.96 6.59 3.52
CA SER A 40 -7.44 7.32 4.69
C SER A 40 -8.95 7.18 4.87
N LEU A 41 -9.40 6.95 6.11
CA LEU A 41 -10.82 6.89 6.44
C LEU A 41 -11.48 8.28 6.43
N CYS A 42 -10.74 9.32 6.83
CA CYS A 42 -11.29 10.68 7.00
C CYS A 42 -11.65 11.38 5.68
N THR A 43 -11.28 10.80 4.54
CA THR A 43 -11.63 11.31 3.21
C THR A 43 -12.93 10.70 2.67
N LYS A 44 -13.66 9.91 3.47
CA LYS A 44 -14.84 9.16 3.03
C LYS A 44 -16.01 9.32 4.00
N LEU A 45 -17.22 9.21 3.45
CA LEU A 45 -18.46 9.17 4.22
C LEU A 45 -19.07 7.77 4.13
N TYR A 46 -19.34 7.18 5.29
CA TYR A 46 -19.89 5.83 5.41
C TYR A 46 -21.28 5.87 6.03
N ARG A 47 -22.17 5.01 5.53
CA ARG A 47 -23.44 4.73 6.19
C ARG A 47 -23.19 4.00 7.50
N ARG A 48 -23.90 4.39 8.57
CA ARG A 48 -23.69 3.86 9.93
C ARG A 48 -23.85 2.34 9.99
N GLU A 49 -24.76 1.80 9.20
CA GLU A 49 -25.11 0.37 9.17
C GLU A 49 -23.93 -0.50 8.73
N LEU A 50 -22.98 0.05 7.95
CA LEU A 50 -21.79 -0.67 7.50
C LEU A 50 -20.83 -1.03 8.64
N PHE A 51 -20.93 -0.33 9.79
CA PHE A 51 -20.09 -0.58 10.96
C PHE A 51 -20.61 -1.69 11.87
N ALA A 52 -21.79 -2.25 11.59
CA ALA A 52 -22.34 -3.35 12.38
C ALA A 52 -21.41 -4.58 12.31
N GLY A 53 -20.95 -5.07 13.48
CA GLY A 53 -20.05 -6.22 13.56
C GLY A 53 -18.59 -5.96 13.15
N LEU A 54 -18.21 -4.69 12.91
CA LEU A 54 -16.86 -4.36 12.46
C LEU A 54 -15.82 -4.56 13.57
N VAL A 55 -16.17 -4.26 14.82
CA VAL A 55 -15.25 -4.31 15.96
C VAL A 55 -14.67 -5.71 16.14
N GLU A 56 -15.48 -6.73 15.93
CA GLU A 56 -15.13 -8.14 16.05
C GLU A 56 -14.20 -8.60 14.92
N ARG A 57 -14.21 -7.92 13.76
CA ARG A 57 -13.35 -8.22 12.60
C ARG A 57 -12.02 -7.48 12.64
N MET A 58 -11.92 -6.39 13.41
CA MET A 58 -10.69 -5.60 13.51
C MET A 58 -9.68 -6.27 14.44
N ASN A 59 -8.41 -6.32 14.01
CA ASN A 59 -7.33 -6.86 14.83
C ASN A 59 -6.64 -5.74 15.63
N PRO A 60 -6.76 -5.67 16.97
CA PRO A 60 -6.17 -4.60 17.79
C PRO A 60 -4.63 -4.64 17.87
N GLY A 61 -4.02 -5.73 17.39
CA GLY A 61 -2.57 -5.87 17.28
C GLY A 61 -1.97 -5.07 16.12
N ILE A 62 -2.77 -4.69 15.12
CA ILE A 62 -2.34 -3.88 13.98
C ILE A 62 -2.25 -2.42 14.43
N LYS A 63 -1.05 -1.82 14.29
CA LYS A 63 -0.78 -0.43 14.71
C LYS A 63 -0.72 0.52 13.53
N ASN A 64 -0.37 0.02 12.35
CA ASN A 64 -0.36 0.79 11.11
C ASN A 64 -1.21 0.09 10.03
N ASN A 65 -1.78 0.89 9.12
CA ASN A 65 -2.58 0.38 7.99
C ASN A 65 -3.91 -0.29 8.41
N GLU A 66 -4.32 -0.11 9.66
CA GLU A 66 -5.63 -0.52 10.17
C GLU A 66 -6.77 0.22 9.48
N ASP A 67 -6.53 1.45 9.03
CA ASP A 67 -7.43 2.24 8.20
C ASP A 67 -7.73 1.51 6.88
N TYR A 68 -6.69 0.99 6.20
CA TYR A 68 -6.84 0.22 4.97
C TYR A 68 -7.67 -1.05 5.18
N LEU A 69 -7.43 -1.79 6.28
CA LEU A 69 -8.21 -2.96 6.64
C LEU A 69 -9.68 -2.60 6.89
N MET A 70 -9.92 -1.50 7.62
CA MET A 70 -11.27 -1.01 7.88
C MET A 70 -11.99 -0.61 6.60
N ASN A 71 -11.33 0.11 5.68
CA ASN A 71 -11.91 0.43 4.38
C ASN A 71 -12.31 -0.85 3.63
N TYR A 72 -11.44 -1.88 3.63
CA TYR A 72 -11.77 -3.14 2.98
C TYR A 72 -13.04 -3.77 3.55
N PHE A 73 -13.17 -3.85 4.88
CA PHE A 73 -14.37 -4.40 5.50
C PHE A 73 -15.62 -3.56 5.22
N LEU A 74 -15.52 -2.23 5.29
CA LEU A 74 -16.65 -1.34 4.98
C LEU A 74 -17.07 -1.44 3.50
N PHE A 75 -16.10 -1.49 2.58
CA PHE A 75 -16.37 -1.69 1.16
C PHE A 75 -16.96 -3.06 0.89
N SER A 76 -16.51 -4.11 1.59
CA SER A 76 -17.05 -5.47 1.45
C SER A 76 -18.55 -5.55 1.74
N GLN A 77 -19.04 -4.72 2.67
CA GLN A 77 -20.45 -4.65 3.04
C GLN A 77 -21.24 -3.64 2.19
N ALA A 78 -20.56 -2.66 1.59
CA ALA A 78 -21.19 -1.62 0.81
C ALA A 78 -21.66 -2.14 -0.55
N LYS A 79 -22.96 -2.03 -0.84
CA LYS A 79 -23.53 -2.41 -2.14
C LYS A 79 -23.12 -1.47 -3.27
N ARG A 80 -22.90 -0.19 -2.94
CA ARG A 80 -22.56 0.89 -3.87
C ARG A 80 -21.68 1.91 -3.17
N SER A 81 -20.76 2.49 -3.93
CA SER A 81 -19.97 3.66 -3.56
C SER A 81 -20.08 4.73 -4.62
N VAL A 82 -19.82 5.98 -4.23
CA VAL A 82 -19.68 7.11 -5.14
C VAL A 82 -18.31 7.71 -4.87
N TYR A 83 -17.49 7.78 -5.91
CA TYR A 83 -16.20 8.44 -5.90
C TYR A 83 -16.35 9.79 -6.59
N GLU A 84 -15.91 10.83 -5.91
CA GLU A 84 -15.79 12.18 -6.46
C GLU A 84 -14.32 12.59 -6.37
N ASP A 85 -13.70 12.92 -7.50
CA ASP A 85 -12.33 13.43 -7.57
C ASP A 85 -12.30 14.92 -7.20
N PHE A 86 -12.67 15.17 -5.94
CA PHE A 86 -12.64 16.46 -5.30
C PHE A 86 -11.80 16.37 -4.03
N CYS A 87 -10.83 17.27 -3.88
CA CYS A 87 -9.95 17.24 -2.73
C CYS A 87 -9.73 18.60 -2.08
N PRO A 88 -10.55 18.96 -1.08
CA PRO A 88 -10.44 20.26 -0.40
C PRO A 88 -9.29 20.31 0.61
N TYR A 89 -8.68 19.17 0.94
CA TYR A 89 -7.70 19.07 2.02
C TYR A 89 -6.31 19.57 1.62
N ARG A 90 -5.72 20.38 2.52
CA ARG A 90 -4.32 20.81 2.50
C ARG A 90 -3.54 19.99 3.52
N TYR A 91 -2.61 19.18 3.05
CA TYR A 91 -1.72 18.39 3.92
C TYR A 91 -0.40 19.14 4.11
N ILE A 92 -0.03 19.33 5.38
CA ILE A 92 1.24 19.97 5.76
C ILE A 92 2.13 18.89 6.37
N LEU A 93 3.23 18.56 5.69
CA LEU A 93 4.23 17.66 6.21
C LEU A 93 5.12 18.41 7.21
N ARG A 94 5.24 17.86 8.42
CA ARG A 94 6.15 18.37 9.45
C ARG A 94 7.22 17.33 9.73
N GLU A 95 8.47 17.74 9.85
CA GLU A 95 9.62 16.84 10.09
C GLU A 95 9.47 15.97 11.34
N ASN A 96 8.78 16.47 12.36
CA ASN A 96 8.51 15.72 13.60
C ASN A 96 7.18 14.93 13.57
N SER A 97 6.56 14.78 12.40
CA SER A 97 5.32 14.01 12.28
C SER A 97 5.57 12.51 12.33
N ALA A 98 4.52 11.72 12.57
CA ALA A 98 4.61 10.27 12.60
C ALA A 98 5.17 9.68 11.29
N SER A 99 5.02 10.38 10.17
CA SER A 99 5.47 9.96 8.83
C SER A 99 6.99 10.02 8.63
N PHE A 100 7.75 10.69 9.50
CA PHE A 100 9.21 10.80 9.42
C PHE A 100 9.96 9.85 10.37
N ARG A 101 9.24 8.93 11.04
CA ARG A 101 9.88 7.98 11.98
C ARG A 101 10.74 6.96 11.26
N GLN A 102 11.80 6.50 11.95
CA GLN A 102 12.66 5.42 11.49
C GLN A 102 11.86 4.12 11.24
N LEU A 103 12.37 3.31 10.30
CA LEU A 103 11.82 2.01 9.96
C LEU A 103 11.78 1.11 11.20
N ASN A 104 10.57 0.71 11.58
CA ASN A 104 10.29 -0.21 12.67
C ASN A 104 9.44 -1.38 12.17
N GLU A 105 9.27 -2.40 13.02
CA GLU A 105 8.59 -3.65 12.66
C GLU A 105 7.15 -3.39 12.20
N HIS A 106 6.36 -2.64 12.97
CA HIS A 106 4.98 -2.30 12.62
C HIS A 106 4.87 -1.51 11.31
N SER A 107 5.80 -0.59 11.04
CA SER A 107 5.76 0.21 9.81
C SER A 107 5.98 -0.62 8.54
N LEU A 108 6.66 -1.76 8.67
CA LEU A 108 6.98 -2.64 7.56
C LEU A 108 6.01 -3.82 7.45
N PHE A 109 5.73 -4.50 8.57
CA PHE A 109 4.99 -5.78 8.56
C PHE A 109 3.48 -5.63 8.79
N ASP A 110 3.00 -4.57 9.44
CA ASP A 110 1.54 -4.40 9.56
C ASP A 110 0.86 -4.24 8.18
N PRO A 111 1.40 -3.45 7.21
CA PRO A 111 0.84 -3.38 5.87
C PRO A 111 0.81 -4.73 5.12
N ILE A 112 1.79 -5.60 5.38
CA ILE A 112 1.84 -6.96 4.83
C ILE A 112 0.73 -7.80 5.46
N ARG A 113 0.68 -7.82 6.80
CA ARG A 113 -0.31 -8.58 7.58
C ARG A 113 -1.75 -8.18 7.24
N VAL A 114 -2.00 -6.88 7.04
CA VAL A 114 -3.31 -6.38 6.59
C VAL A 114 -3.69 -7.00 5.24
N ARG A 115 -2.75 -7.06 4.29
CA ARG A 115 -3.02 -7.64 2.96
C ARG A 115 -3.18 -9.15 3.00
N GLU A 116 -2.47 -9.85 3.88
CA GLU A 116 -2.68 -11.27 4.14
C GLU A 116 -4.10 -11.53 4.66
N LEU A 117 -4.54 -10.78 5.68
CA LEU A 117 -5.90 -10.86 6.21
C LEU A 117 -6.96 -10.60 5.12
N ILE A 118 -6.71 -9.62 4.25
CA ILE A 118 -7.60 -9.34 3.11
C ILE A 118 -7.63 -10.51 2.13
N VAL A 119 -6.48 -11.13 1.80
CA VAL A 119 -6.44 -12.31 0.93
C VAL A 119 -7.21 -13.48 1.54
N GLU A 120 -7.07 -13.71 2.85
CA GLU A 120 -7.77 -14.76 3.60
C GLU A 120 -9.29 -14.54 3.63
N ASP A 121 -9.73 -13.31 3.89
CA ASP A 121 -11.15 -12.94 3.95
C ASP A 121 -11.80 -12.85 2.55
N SER A 122 -11.00 -12.60 1.50
CA SER A 122 -11.52 -12.34 0.15
C SER A 122 -12.23 -13.54 -0.49
N GLY A 123 -13.41 -13.24 -1.06
CA GLY A 123 -14.11 -14.14 -1.97
C GLY A 123 -13.34 -14.39 -3.27
N SER A 124 -13.69 -15.44 -4.00
CA SER A 124 -13.02 -15.84 -5.25
C SER A 124 -12.96 -14.71 -6.30
N GLU A 125 -13.96 -13.82 -6.33
CA GLU A 125 -14.10 -12.75 -7.32
C GLU A 125 -13.06 -11.62 -7.22
N ILE A 126 -12.44 -11.45 -6.04
CA ILE A 126 -11.44 -10.39 -5.76
C ILE A 126 -10.14 -10.94 -5.17
N ARG A 127 -10.04 -12.26 -4.96
CA ARG A 127 -8.86 -12.88 -4.33
C ARG A 127 -7.57 -12.67 -5.11
N GLU A 128 -7.65 -12.70 -6.44
CA GLU A 128 -6.48 -12.40 -7.29
C GLU A 128 -6.06 -10.94 -7.21
N ASP A 129 -7.01 -10.01 -7.13
CA ASP A 129 -6.75 -8.59 -6.93
C ASP A 129 -6.10 -8.34 -5.55
N ALA A 130 -6.59 -9.02 -4.51
CA ALA A 130 -6.01 -8.97 -3.17
C ALA A 130 -4.58 -9.53 -3.14
N ARG A 131 -4.34 -10.67 -3.80
CA ARG A 131 -2.97 -11.24 -3.95
C ARG A 131 -2.04 -10.30 -4.72
N ARG A 132 -2.55 -9.64 -5.77
CA ARG A 132 -1.78 -8.63 -6.51
C ARG A 132 -1.38 -7.47 -5.60
N ALA A 133 -2.29 -6.99 -4.75
CA ALA A 133 -2.02 -5.95 -3.77
C ALA A 133 -0.98 -6.38 -2.73
N LEU A 134 -1.07 -7.63 -2.22
CA LEU A 134 -0.05 -8.24 -1.33
C LEU A 134 1.33 -8.26 -1.98
N MET A 135 1.44 -8.82 -3.18
CA MET A 135 2.73 -8.91 -3.89
C MET A 135 3.33 -7.53 -4.19
N ARG A 136 2.52 -6.52 -4.54
CA ARG A 136 2.99 -5.14 -4.70
C ARG A 136 3.57 -4.58 -3.41
N ASN A 137 2.95 -4.87 -2.27
CA ASN A 137 3.42 -4.41 -0.97
C ASN A 137 4.68 -5.14 -0.52
N LEU A 138 4.79 -6.45 -0.75
CA LEU A 138 6.03 -7.22 -0.51
C LEU A 138 7.21 -6.67 -1.33
N LEU A 139 6.98 -6.33 -2.60
CA LEU A 139 8.00 -5.68 -3.44
C LEU A 139 8.43 -4.33 -2.89
N PHE A 140 7.47 -3.51 -2.45
CA PHE A 140 7.75 -2.21 -1.84
C PHE A 140 8.53 -2.35 -0.54
N ALA A 141 8.12 -3.27 0.35
CA ALA A 141 8.82 -3.58 1.60
C ALA A 141 10.26 -4.05 1.33
N TYR A 142 10.47 -4.94 0.37
CA TYR A 142 11.82 -5.41 0.01
C TYR A 142 12.69 -4.30 -0.59
N ALA A 143 12.10 -3.40 -1.38
CA ALA A 143 12.78 -2.24 -1.94
C ALA A 143 13.21 -1.26 -0.84
N GLN A 144 12.32 -0.95 0.11
CA GLN A 144 12.64 -0.14 1.29
C GLN A 144 13.76 -0.76 2.13
N LEU A 145 13.74 -2.08 2.35
CA LEU A 145 14.83 -2.78 3.03
C LEU A 145 16.14 -2.81 2.22
N SER A 146 16.11 -2.58 0.92
CA SER A 146 17.31 -2.62 0.07
C SER A 146 18.12 -1.32 0.16
N VAL A 147 17.46 -0.19 0.45
CA VAL A 147 18.10 1.12 0.67
C VAL A 147 18.74 1.22 2.05
N HIS A 148 18.24 0.46 3.03
CA HIS A 148 18.78 0.36 4.39
C HIS A 148 19.84 -0.75 4.51
N PRO A 149 21.16 -0.47 4.42
CA PRO A 149 22.21 -1.51 4.39
C PRO A 149 22.45 -2.22 5.72
N GLU A 150 21.85 -1.76 6.81
CA GLU A 150 22.11 -2.20 8.17
C GLU A 150 21.81 -3.70 8.33
N LYS A 151 22.71 -4.42 8.99
CA LYS A 151 22.58 -5.88 9.21
C LYS A 151 21.37 -6.26 10.04
N GLN A 152 20.88 -5.36 10.90
CA GLN A 152 19.68 -5.57 11.71
C GLN A 152 18.43 -5.89 10.86
N TYR A 153 18.42 -5.47 9.59
CA TYR A 153 17.32 -5.72 8.68
C TYR A 153 17.49 -6.99 7.81
N ASP A 154 18.57 -7.76 7.97
CA ASP A 154 18.80 -8.99 7.18
C ASP A 154 17.77 -10.09 7.46
N GLU A 155 17.28 -10.19 8.70
CA GLU A 155 16.20 -11.09 9.03
C GLU A 155 14.90 -10.68 8.34
N TRP A 156 14.56 -9.38 8.39
CA TRP A 156 13.36 -8.86 7.74
C TRP A 156 13.41 -9.03 6.22
N ARG A 157 14.59 -8.83 5.61
CA ARG A 157 14.82 -9.11 4.19
C ARG A 157 14.57 -10.56 3.82
N ARG A 158 15.06 -11.50 4.63
CA ARG A 158 14.84 -12.93 4.42
C ARG A 158 13.37 -13.28 4.54
N ARG A 159 12.68 -12.74 5.54
CA ARG A 159 11.24 -12.95 5.76
C ARG A 159 10.39 -12.46 4.58
N VAL A 160 10.53 -11.18 4.21
CA VAL A 160 9.76 -10.59 3.08
C VAL A 160 10.05 -11.33 1.77
N ARG A 161 11.30 -11.77 1.56
CA ARG A 161 11.66 -12.58 0.40
C ARG A 161 10.97 -13.95 0.42
N ALA A 162 10.97 -14.64 1.55
CA ALA A 162 10.32 -15.94 1.67
C ALA A 162 8.82 -15.83 1.40
N GLU A 163 8.15 -14.84 1.99
CA GLU A 163 6.72 -14.55 1.72
C GLU A 163 6.47 -14.24 0.23
N LEU A 164 7.39 -13.50 -0.43
CA LEU A 164 7.27 -13.25 -1.88
C LEU A 164 7.51 -14.51 -2.73
N GLU A 165 8.40 -15.41 -2.30
CA GLU A 165 8.65 -16.70 -2.95
C GLU A 165 7.44 -17.63 -2.87
N GLU A 166 6.70 -17.62 -1.76
CA GLU A 166 5.43 -18.35 -1.63
C GLU A 166 4.37 -17.87 -2.64
N GLN A 167 4.43 -16.58 -3.02
CA GLN A 167 3.53 -16.02 -4.04
C GLN A 167 4.01 -16.24 -5.49
N ALA A 168 5.11 -16.97 -5.72
CA ALA A 168 5.71 -17.11 -7.06
C ALA A 168 4.75 -17.62 -8.14
N GLY A 169 3.81 -18.50 -7.79
CA GLY A 169 2.77 -19.01 -8.71
C GLY A 169 1.86 -17.91 -9.27
N TYR A 170 1.72 -16.79 -8.54
CA TYR A 170 0.82 -15.69 -8.87
C TYR A 170 1.53 -14.52 -9.56
N PHE A 171 2.82 -14.62 -9.87
CA PHE A 171 3.56 -13.53 -10.53
C PHE A 171 2.99 -13.12 -11.90
N HIS A 172 2.18 -13.98 -12.52
CA HIS A 172 1.45 -13.65 -13.74
C HIS A 172 0.38 -12.55 -13.55
N LEU A 173 -0.08 -12.32 -12.32
CA LEU A 173 -1.02 -11.24 -11.96
C LEU A 173 -0.35 -9.87 -11.86
N LEU A 174 0.98 -9.83 -11.76
CA LEU A 174 1.75 -8.58 -11.71
C LEU A 174 1.95 -8.01 -13.12
N SER A 175 2.08 -6.67 -13.18
CA SER A 175 2.53 -5.96 -14.39
C SER A 175 3.92 -6.45 -14.83
N GLY A 176 4.26 -6.27 -16.11
CA GLY A 176 5.53 -6.76 -16.66
C GLY A 176 6.76 -6.31 -15.87
N ARG A 177 6.79 -5.02 -15.46
CA ARG A 177 7.83 -4.46 -14.59
C ARG A 177 7.88 -5.15 -13.23
N ASN A 178 6.75 -5.21 -12.51
CA ASN A 178 6.72 -5.78 -11.15
C ASN A 178 7.01 -7.28 -11.16
N ARG A 179 6.59 -8.00 -12.20
CA ARG A 179 6.92 -9.41 -12.41
C ARG A 179 8.42 -9.63 -12.57
N LEU A 180 9.10 -8.76 -13.32
CA LEU A 180 10.56 -8.83 -13.47
C LEU A 180 11.25 -8.58 -12.12
N LEU A 181 10.83 -7.54 -11.39
CA LEU A 181 11.38 -7.21 -10.07
C LEU A 181 11.17 -8.36 -9.08
N ALA A 182 9.98 -8.97 -9.03
CA ALA A 182 9.71 -10.12 -8.17
C ALA A 182 10.63 -11.30 -8.49
N LYS A 183 10.80 -11.64 -9.78
CA LYS A 183 11.75 -12.69 -10.20
C LYS A 183 13.19 -12.35 -9.81
N MET A 184 13.61 -11.09 -9.91
CA MET A 184 14.94 -10.65 -9.50
C MET A 184 15.15 -10.77 -7.98
N VAL A 185 14.15 -10.40 -7.17
CA VAL A 185 14.21 -10.53 -5.71
C VAL A 185 14.38 -12.01 -5.31
N CYS A 186 13.61 -12.92 -5.91
CA CYS A 186 13.65 -14.34 -5.57
C CYS A 186 14.90 -15.06 -6.10
N ARG A 187 15.35 -14.76 -7.34
CA ARG A 187 16.47 -15.50 -7.98
C ARG A 187 17.83 -14.86 -7.74
N THR A 188 17.90 -13.54 -7.73
CA THR A 188 19.16 -12.78 -7.72
C THR A 188 19.05 -11.56 -6.79
N PRO A 189 18.84 -11.75 -5.48
CA PRO A 189 18.58 -10.66 -4.53
C PRO A 189 19.74 -9.65 -4.45
N GLY A 190 20.98 -10.10 -4.66
CA GLY A 190 22.16 -9.22 -4.69
C GLY A 190 22.14 -8.24 -5.87
N LEU A 191 21.71 -8.71 -7.04
CA LEU A 191 21.57 -7.88 -8.24
C LEU A 191 20.49 -6.82 -8.04
N PHE A 192 19.33 -7.20 -7.51
CA PHE A 192 18.25 -6.27 -7.20
C PHE A 192 18.71 -5.17 -6.23
N ARG A 193 19.45 -5.53 -5.17
CA ARG A 193 19.93 -4.57 -4.19
C ARG A 193 20.90 -3.56 -4.81
N LEU A 194 21.80 -4.03 -5.69
CA LEU A 194 22.74 -3.16 -6.38
C LEU A 194 22.01 -2.20 -7.33
N THR A 195 21.10 -2.71 -8.16
CA THR A 195 20.38 -1.88 -9.13
C THR A 195 19.46 -0.87 -8.44
N TYR A 196 18.78 -1.25 -7.36
CA TYR A 196 17.88 -0.36 -6.64
C TYR A 196 18.64 0.75 -5.89
N ARG A 197 19.80 0.46 -5.31
CA ARG A 197 20.65 1.49 -4.70
C ARG A 197 21.22 2.47 -5.71
N LEU A 198 21.56 2.00 -6.91
CA LEU A 198 21.99 2.88 -8.00
C LEU A 198 20.83 3.76 -8.47
N TYR A 199 19.64 3.18 -8.64
CA TYR A 199 18.42 3.92 -8.95
C TYR A 199 18.16 5.04 -7.94
N GLU A 200 18.17 4.72 -6.63
CA GLU A 200 17.96 5.73 -5.59
C GLU A 200 19.04 6.83 -5.64
N LYS A 201 20.32 6.49 -5.77
CA LYS A 201 21.41 7.48 -5.85
C LYS A 201 21.32 8.41 -7.07
N LEU A 202 20.82 7.91 -8.18
CA LEU A 202 20.68 8.69 -9.42
C LEU A 202 19.45 9.59 -9.37
N PHE A 203 18.31 9.09 -8.92
CA PHE A 203 17.04 9.82 -8.98
C PHE A 203 16.72 10.63 -7.72
N ARG A 204 17.27 10.31 -6.55
CA ARG A 204 17.12 11.13 -5.33
C ARG A 204 17.96 12.41 -5.40
N ARG A 205 19.00 12.44 -6.24
CA ARG A 205 19.80 13.63 -6.54
C ARG A 205 19.12 14.64 -7.45
N GLU A 206 18.15 14.21 -8.27
CA GLU A 206 17.39 15.12 -9.15
C GLU A 206 16.30 15.91 -8.40
N GLU A 207 15.92 15.49 -7.20
CA GLU A 207 14.95 16.21 -6.35
C GLU A 207 15.60 17.22 -5.38
N GLU A 208 16.94 17.23 -5.28
CA GLU A 208 17.72 18.15 -4.42
C GLU A 208 18.34 19.34 -5.19
N HIS A 209 18.06 19.48 -6.49
CA HIS A 209 18.48 20.60 -7.34
C HIS A 209 17.29 21.39 -7.89
#